data_AF-A0A1C6G8Y4-F1
#
_entry.id   AF-A0A1C6G8Y4-F1
#
_cell.length_a   1.000
_cell.length_b   1.000
_cell.length_c   1.000
_cell.angle_alpha   90.00
_cell.angle_beta   90.00
_cell.angle_gamma   90.00
#
_symmetry.space_group_name_H-M   'P 1'
#
loop_
_entity.id
_entity.type
_entity.pdbx_description
1 polymer ?
#
loop_
_entity_poly.entity_id
_entity_poly.type
_entity_poly.pdbx_seq_one_letter_code
_entity_poly.pdbx_strand_id
1 'polypeptide(L)'
;MDFRSEVFKLCKAIQKRTETNIVNDTYLRLFTCKSEEYVIPQYSMFHEAAKHGNNQFYGYLYANEHTDDYKTVLQGITPLPDKDIQIFARAHATIYALIKECVKELEISNPKIAKALDPYSKYRPITAPAGVPFLAEKEYEKAAEAFRESKLYKKLINSSINALVEELKPEDIHTMFMVFEKEIVACPLDVVPESIKPLEKCLVTKFEKIEEILLAETLMIFALQKSLENACSLLYTALIGDDLRVFNNDNIFSIDKNYSNSLRKIIQLSAIGIFLTGKSNTVGDIMLVDCDPSPEYHMHEFGVIQSYSASFNGEMGDTSKVTMMVVDDLLNPYHLLTNRIIDMDFPPLVREELEDSKDKNISVKKKISRNEKCPCGSGLKYKFCCGKNK
;
A
#
# COMPACT_ATOMS: atom_id res chain seq x y z
N MET A 1 -2.31 16.75 16.97
CA MET A 1 -3.49 16.33 16.20
C MET A 1 -2.99 15.30 15.23
N ASP A 2 -3.48 14.07 15.31
CA ASP A 2 -3.00 12.95 14.50
C ASP A 2 -3.85 12.72 13.25
N PHE A 3 -3.25 12.05 12.27
CA PHE A 3 -3.86 11.80 10.96
C PHE A 3 -5.12 10.94 11.06
N ARG A 4 -5.08 9.84 11.81
CA ARG A 4 -6.22 8.95 12.01
C ARG A 4 -7.44 9.70 12.54
N SER A 5 -7.27 10.54 13.55
CA SER A 5 -8.34 11.37 14.12
C SER A 5 -8.96 12.33 13.11
N GLU A 6 -8.15 12.97 12.25
CA GLU A 6 -8.66 13.86 11.20
C GLU A 6 -9.35 13.09 10.06
N VAL A 7 -8.88 11.90 9.70
CA VAL A 7 -9.59 11.02 8.76
C VAL A 7 -10.96 10.61 9.30
N PHE A 8 -11.07 10.28 10.59
CA PHE A 8 -12.39 10.02 11.19
C PHE A 8 -13.34 11.22 11.16
N LYS A 9 -12.81 12.45 11.28
CA LYS A 9 -13.62 13.67 11.10
C LYS A 9 -14.10 13.82 9.66
N LEU A 10 -13.27 13.49 8.67
CA LEU A 10 -13.68 13.42 7.27
C LEU A 10 -14.77 12.38 7.05
N CYS A 11 -14.65 11.16 7.59
CA CYS A 11 -15.70 10.13 7.54
C CYS A 11 -17.02 10.68 8.08
N LYS A 12 -17.00 11.35 9.25
CA LYS A 12 -18.19 11.96 9.84
C LYS A 12 -18.76 13.11 8.98
N ALA A 13 -17.90 13.87 8.30
CA ALA A 13 -18.34 14.92 7.38
C ALA A 13 -19.03 14.32 6.14
N ILE A 14 -18.47 13.23 5.57
CA ILE A 14 -19.07 12.46 4.48
C ILE A 14 -20.43 11.91 4.87
N GLN A 15 -20.54 11.25 6.02
CA GLN A 15 -21.79 10.63 6.47
C GLN A 15 -22.93 11.64 6.67
N LYS A 16 -22.62 12.93 6.87
CA LYS A 16 -23.60 14.00 6.98
C LYS A 16 -24.08 14.55 5.63
N ARG A 17 -23.41 14.20 4.52
CA ARG A 17 -23.81 14.66 3.18
C ARG A 17 -25.02 13.88 2.69
N THR A 18 -26.00 14.59 2.14
CA THR A 18 -27.19 13.98 1.52
C THR A 18 -26.82 13.06 0.36
N GLU A 19 -25.73 13.38 -0.34
CA GLU A 19 -25.21 12.63 -1.48
C GLU A 19 -24.70 11.24 -1.08
N THR A 20 -24.27 11.05 0.17
CA THR A 20 -23.84 9.75 0.69
C THR A 20 -24.99 8.76 0.70
N ASN A 21 -26.23 9.20 0.95
CA ASN A 21 -27.40 8.33 0.82
C ASN A 21 -27.60 7.86 -0.63
N ILE A 22 -27.35 8.73 -1.60
CA ILE A 22 -27.43 8.39 -3.03
C ILE A 22 -26.37 7.35 -3.40
N VAL A 23 -25.14 7.50 -2.89
CA VAL A 23 -24.06 6.52 -3.10
C VAL A 23 -24.45 5.17 -2.49
N ASN A 24 -24.88 5.14 -1.24
CA ASN A 24 -25.32 3.94 -0.54
C ASN A 24 -26.49 3.25 -1.25
N ASP A 25 -27.52 3.99 -1.67
CA ASP A 25 -28.67 3.43 -2.40
C ASP A 25 -28.24 2.82 -3.74
N THR A 26 -27.40 3.52 -4.50
CA THR A 26 -26.84 2.99 -5.75
C THR A 26 -26.04 1.72 -5.51
N TYR A 27 -25.22 1.72 -4.46
CA TYR A 27 -24.40 0.57 -4.07
C TYR A 27 -25.24 -0.64 -3.66
N LEU A 28 -26.24 -0.46 -2.79
CA LEU A 28 -27.13 -1.52 -2.31
C LEU A 28 -27.90 -2.20 -3.44
N ARG A 29 -28.34 -1.45 -4.45
CA ARG A 29 -29.05 -2.02 -5.62
C ARG A 29 -28.22 -3.04 -6.40
N LEU A 30 -26.90 -3.06 -6.22
CA LEU A 30 -26.05 -3.99 -6.96
C LEU A 30 -26.17 -5.44 -6.48
N PHE A 31 -26.50 -5.65 -5.20
CA PHE A 31 -26.53 -6.99 -4.59
C PHE A 31 -27.77 -7.24 -3.70
N THR A 32 -28.69 -6.28 -3.60
CA THR A 32 -29.98 -6.48 -2.91
C THR A 32 -31.14 -6.45 -3.92
N CYS A 33 -32.13 -7.31 -3.72
CA CYS A 33 -33.37 -7.31 -4.48
C CYS A 33 -34.52 -6.83 -3.58
N LYS A 34 -35.46 -6.04 -4.13
CA LYS A 34 -36.64 -5.55 -3.39
C LYS A 34 -37.85 -6.49 -3.48
N SER A 35 -37.80 -7.57 -4.25
CA SER A 35 -38.95 -8.48 -4.44
C SER A 35 -38.95 -9.66 -3.46
N GLU A 36 -40.15 -10.08 -3.04
CA GLU A 36 -40.38 -11.36 -2.32
C GLU A 36 -40.14 -12.59 -3.21
N GLU A 37 -40.05 -12.41 -4.53
CA GLU A 37 -39.59 -13.43 -5.46
C GLU A 37 -38.06 -13.52 -5.41
N TYR A 38 -37.52 -14.74 -5.35
CA TYR A 38 -36.09 -15.09 -5.34
C TYR A 38 -35.39 -14.71 -6.66
N VAL A 39 -35.38 -13.42 -7.00
CA VAL A 39 -34.76 -12.88 -8.21
C VAL A 39 -33.34 -12.42 -7.86
N ILE A 40 -32.36 -12.97 -8.57
CA ILE A 40 -30.96 -12.55 -8.45
C ILE A 40 -30.86 -11.09 -8.89
N PRO A 41 -30.21 -10.20 -8.10
CA PRO A 41 -30.03 -8.80 -8.48
C PRO A 41 -29.35 -8.67 -9.85
N GLN A 42 -29.88 -7.79 -10.70
CA GLN A 42 -29.42 -7.62 -12.09
C GLN A 42 -27.91 -7.39 -12.22
N TYR A 43 -27.33 -6.65 -11.27
CA TYR A 43 -25.94 -6.22 -11.30
C TYR A 43 -25.04 -7.00 -10.32
N SER A 44 -25.49 -8.14 -9.80
CA SER A 44 -24.71 -8.93 -8.85
C SER A 44 -23.39 -9.43 -9.45
N MET A 45 -23.41 -9.86 -10.72
CA MET A 45 -22.20 -10.27 -11.46
C MET A 45 -21.24 -9.09 -11.69
N PHE A 46 -21.79 -7.89 -11.97
CA PHE A 46 -20.98 -6.69 -12.11
C PHE A 46 -20.31 -6.32 -10.78
N HIS A 47 -21.07 -6.35 -9.69
CA HIS A 47 -20.55 -6.10 -8.35
C HIS A 47 -19.45 -7.08 -7.96
N GLU A 48 -19.61 -8.37 -8.27
CA GLU A 48 -18.58 -9.38 -8.02
C GLU A 48 -17.28 -9.04 -8.78
N ALA A 49 -17.38 -8.71 -10.07
CA ALA A 49 -16.22 -8.31 -10.88
C ALA A 49 -15.52 -7.05 -10.34
N ALA A 50 -16.30 -6.09 -9.85
CA ALA A 50 -15.83 -4.77 -9.43
C ALA A 50 -15.20 -4.75 -8.03
N LYS A 51 -15.71 -5.55 -7.08
CA LYS A 51 -15.36 -5.43 -5.65
C LYS A 51 -13.97 -5.98 -5.27
N HIS A 52 -13.18 -6.47 -6.23
CA HIS A 52 -11.91 -7.13 -5.94
C HIS A 52 -10.77 -6.19 -5.50
N GLY A 53 -9.91 -6.67 -4.59
CA GLY A 53 -8.56 -6.11 -4.41
C GLY A 53 -8.47 -4.76 -3.71
N ASN A 54 -9.45 -4.41 -2.86
CA ASN A 54 -9.46 -3.19 -2.04
C ASN A 54 -9.17 -1.91 -2.83
N ASN A 55 -9.74 -1.83 -4.03
CA ASN A 55 -9.66 -0.67 -4.92
C ASN A 55 -10.91 0.24 -4.82
N GLN A 56 -11.80 0.01 -3.84
CA GLN A 56 -12.99 0.84 -3.57
C GLN A 56 -13.81 1.11 -4.86
N PHE A 57 -14.21 2.36 -5.10
CA PHE A 57 -14.94 2.77 -6.31
C PHE A 57 -14.09 2.69 -7.59
N TYR A 58 -12.75 2.65 -7.50
CA TYR A 58 -11.89 2.50 -8.67
C TYR A 58 -12.18 1.18 -9.40
N GLY A 59 -12.42 0.09 -8.64
CA GLY A 59 -12.78 -1.21 -9.21
C GLY A 59 -14.07 -1.19 -10.02
N TYR A 60 -15.07 -0.41 -9.58
CA TYR A 60 -16.34 -0.24 -10.30
C TYR A 60 -16.17 0.54 -11.59
N LEU A 61 -15.36 1.61 -11.58
CA LEU A 61 -15.05 2.38 -12.78
C LEU A 61 -14.28 1.53 -13.79
N TYR A 62 -13.25 0.81 -13.32
CA TYR A 62 -12.47 -0.08 -14.16
C TYR A 62 -13.32 -1.21 -14.77
N ALA A 63 -14.13 -1.88 -13.96
CA ALA A 63 -15.00 -2.97 -14.42
C ALA A 63 -16.01 -2.48 -15.45
N ASN A 64 -16.52 -1.25 -15.33
CA ASN A 64 -17.43 -0.66 -16.31
C ASN A 64 -16.78 -0.48 -17.68
N GLU A 65 -15.59 0.11 -17.74
CA GLU A 65 -14.82 0.29 -18.98
C GLU A 65 -14.41 -1.04 -19.63
N HIS A 66 -14.20 -2.08 -18.82
CA HIS A 66 -13.69 -3.37 -19.25
C HIS A 66 -14.73 -4.48 -19.13
N THR A 67 -16.02 -4.16 -19.17
CA THR A 67 -17.11 -5.14 -18.96
C THR A 67 -16.98 -6.34 -19.90
N ASP A 68 -16.51 -6.12 -21.13
CA ASP A 68 -16.32 -7.16 -22.14
C ASP A 68 -15.27 -8.21 -21.74
N ASP A 69 -14.24 -7.84 -20.99
CA ASP A 69 -13.18 -8.75 -20.53
C ASP A 69 -13.73 -9.83 -19.59
N TYR A 70 -14.78 -9.48 -18.83
CA TYR A 70 -15.39 -10.37 -17.84
C TYR A 70 -16.44 -11.32 -18.42
N LYS A 71 -16.96 -11.07 -19.63
CA LYS A 71 -18.05 -11.87 -20.24
C LYS A 71 -17.70 -13.35 -20.40
N THR A 72 -16.41 -13.67 -20.50
CA THR A 72 -15.92 -15.04 -20.63
C THR A 72 -16.03 -15.86 -19.34
N VAL A 73 -16.03 -15.19 -18.18
CA VAL A 73 -16.05 -15.81 -16.84
C VAL A 73 -17.39 -15.58 -16.14
N LEU A 74 -17.98 -14.39 -16.32
CA LEU A 74 -19.22 -13.95 -15.69
C LEU A 74 -20.31 -13.78 -16.76
N GLN A 75 -21.00 -14.88 -17.07
CA GLN A 75 -22.09 -14.87 -18.04
C GLN A 75 -23.21 -13.92 -17.60
N GLY A 76 -23.67 -13.06 -18.51
CA GLY A 76 -24.74 -12.10 -18.25
C GLY A 76 -24.30 -10.82 -17.53
N ILE A 77 -23.00 -10.59 -17.34
CA ILE A 77 -22.51 -9.30 -16.85
C ILE A 77 -22.92 -8.17 -17.82
N THR A 78 -23.45 -7.09 -17.25
CA THR A 78 -23.84 -5.88 -17.98
C THR A 78 -23.23 -4.66 -17.30
N PRO A 79 -22.85 -3.63 -18.07
CA PRO A 79 -22.35 -2.38 -17.49
C PRO A 79 -23.45 -1.68 -16.69
N LEU A 80 -23.05 -0.83 -15.75
CA LEU A 80 -24.00 -0.03 -15.00
C LEU A 80 -24.54 1.13 -15.85
N PRO A 81 -25.74 1.65 -15.55
CA PRO A 81 -26.25 2.87 -16.18
C PRO A 81 -25.28 4.04 -15.97
N ASP A 82 -25.13 4.92 -16.97
CA ASP A 82 -24.22 6.08 -16.91
C ASP A 82 -24.42 6.94 -15.65
N LYS A 83 -25.67 7.10 -15.20
CA LYS A 83 -26.01 7.82 -13.98
C LYS A 83 -25.36 7.21 -12.74
N ASP A 84 -25.35 5.88 -12.64
CA ASP A 84 -24.78 5.16 -11.49
C ASP A 84 -23.25 5.21 -11.54
N ILE A 85 -22.65 5.15 -12.72
CA ILE A 85 -21.21 5.36 -12.93
C ILE A 85 -20.78 6.77 -12.56
N GLN A 86 -21.56 7.80 -12.91
CA GLN A 86 -21.26 9.17 -12.49
C GLN A 86 -21.27 9.34 -10.97
N ILE A 87 -22.17 8.63 -10.27
CA ILE A 87 -22.20 8.62 -8.80
C ILE A 87 -20.92 7.99 -8.25
N PHE A 88 -20.46 6.85 -8.78
CA PHE A 88 -19.21 6.22 -8.36
C PHE A 88 -17.97 7.02 -8.76
N ALA A 89 -17.96 7.70 -9.90
CA ALA A 89 -16.87 8.60 -10.30
C ALA A 89 -16.73 9.76 -9.29
N ARG A 90 -17.86 10.30 -8.84
CA ARG A 90 -17.90 11.35 -7.81
C ARG A 90 -17.46 10.85 -6.44
N ALA A 91 -17.88 9.64 -6.05
CA ALA A 91 -17.46 9.00 -4.82
C ALA A 91 -15.96 8.67 -4.82
N HIS A 92 -15.43 8.16 -5.93
CA HIS A 92 -14.00 7.94 -6.11
C HIS A 92 -13.21 9.26 -6.02
N ALA A 93 -13.65 10.32 -6.72
CA ALA A 93 -13.01 11.63 -6.64
C ALA A 93 -12.96 12.18 -5.21
N THR A 94 -14.00 11.90 -4.40
CA THR A 94 -14.05 12.29 -2.99
C THR A 94 -12.97 11.61 -2.15
N ILE A 95 -12.68 10.33 -2.42
CA ILE A 95 -11.57 9.60 -1.79
C ILE A 95 -10.23 10.13 -2.33
N TYR A 96 -10.10 10.24 -3.65
CA TYR A 96 -8.85 10.61 -4.32
C TYR A 96 -8.38 12.03 -3.99
N ALA A 97 -9.30 12.95 -3.70
CA ALA A 97 -8.98 14.29 -3.23
C ALA A 97 -8.13 14.28 -1.95
N LEU A 98 -8.35 13.34 -1.02
CA LEU A 98 -7.49 13.21 0.17
C LEU A 98 -6.06 12.85 -0.23
N ILE A 99 -5.88 11.87 -1.13
CA ILE A 99 -4.54 11.47 -1.60
C ILE A 99 -3.85 12.68 -2.22
N LYS A 100 -4.52 13.38 -3.14
CA LYS A 100 -3.99 14.56 -3.83
C LYS A 100 -3.52 15.64 -2.87
N GLU A 101 -4.33 15.96 -1.87
CA GLU A 101 -3.93 16.94 -0.86
C GLU A 101 -2.76 16.43 0.01
N CYS A 102 -2.74 15.16 0.42
CA CYS A 102 -1.64 14.59 1.20
C CYS A 102 -0.28 14.62 0.47
N VAL A 103 -0.26 14.43 -0.86
CA VAL A 103 0.98 14.34 -1.65
C VAL A 103 1.32 15.59 -2.46
N LYS A 104 0.51 16.66 -2.37
CA LYS A 104 0.61 17.89 -3.18
C LYS A 104 2.01 18.51 -3.25
N GLU A 105 2.72 18.55 -2.13
CA GLU A 105 4.09 19.08 -2.06
C GLU A 105 5.08 18.18 -2.81
N LEU A 106 4.94 16.85 -2.68
CA LEU A 106 5.76 15.88 -3.39
C LEU A 106 5.47 15.85 -4.89
N GLU A 107 4.26 16.17 -5.34
CA GLU A 107 3.97 16.28 -6.78
C GLU A 107 4.84 17.35 -7.45
N ILE A 108 5.21 18.40 -6.70
CA ILE A 108 6.09 19.47 -7.18
C ILE A 108 7.57 19.09 -6.98
N SER A 109 7.92 18.58 -5.80
CA SER A 109 9.34 18.38 -5.44
C SER A 109 9.92 17.05 -5.93
N ASN A 110 9.15 15.97 -5.92
CA ASN A 110 9.56 14.60 -6.24
C ASN A 110 8.39 13.79 -6.86
N PRO A 111 7.98 14.06 -8.11
CA PRO A 111 6.76 13.52 -8.70
C PRO A 111 6.75 11.99 -8.80
N LYS A 112 7.93 11.35 -8.90
CA LYS A 112 8.03 9.88 -8.92
C LYS A 112 7.67 9.26 -7.57
N ILE A 113 8.06 9.91 -6.47
CA ILE A 113 7.70 9.49 -5.11
C ILE A 113 6.21 9.74 -4.87
N ALA A 114 5.69 10.90 -5.29
CA ALA A 114 4.25 11.17 -5.21
C ALA A 114 3.41 10.09 -5.93
N LYS A 115 3.86 9.66 -7.13
CA LYS A 115 3.24 8.56 -7.86
C LYS A 115 3.35 7.23 -7.10
N ALA A 116 4.48 6.92 -6.48
CA ALA A 116 4.65 5.71 -5.68
C ALA A 116 3.79 5.71 -4.40
N LEU A 117 3.50 6.88 -3.83
CA LEU A 117 2.60 7.03 -2.70
C LEU A 117 1.13 6.89 -3.05
N ASP A 118 0.74 7.13 -4.31
CA ASP A 118 -0.64 6.98 -4.77
C ASP A 118 -1.06 5.49 -4.69
N PRO A 119 -2.02 5.13 -3.81
CA PRO A 119 -2.54 3.77 -3.70
C PRO A 119 -3.07 3.17 -5.00
N TYR A 120 -3.57 4.01 -5.91
CA TYR A 120 -4.19 3.57 -7.15
C TYR A 120 -3.18 3.41 -8.30
N SER A 121 -1.93 3.86 -8.12
CA SER A 121 -0.88 3.79 -9.14
C SER A 121 -0.49 2.37 -9.56
N LYS A 122 -0.80 1.37 -8.74
CA LYS A 122 -0.56 -0.06 -9.02
C LYS A 122 -1.64 -0.71 -9.88
N TYR A 123 -2.79 -0.05 -10.05
CA TYR A 123 -3.86 -0.55 -10.91
C TYR A 123 -3.68 -0.05 -12.34
N ARG A 124 -4.31 -0.74 -13.28
CA ARG A 124 -4.39 -0.27 -14.66
C ARG A 124 -5.18 1.04 -14.70
N PRO A 125 -4.72 2.05 -15.45
CA PRO A 125 -5.38 3.35 -15.52
C PRO A 125 -6.78 3.22 -16.11
N ILE A 126 -7.72 4.03 -15.60
CA ILE A 126 -9.07 4.18 -16.11
C ILE A 126 -9.18 5.46 -16.95
N THR A 127 -10.12 5.47 -17.90
CA THR A 127 -10.42 6.61 -18.78
C THR A 127 -11.65 7.39 -18.34
N ALA A 128 -12.37 6.90 -17.33
CA ALA A 128 -13.60 7.48 -16.82
C ALA A 128 -13.42 8.96 -16.44
N PRO A 129 -14.43 9.80 -16.72
CA PRO A 129 -14.35 11.23 -16.44
C PRO A 129 -14.16 11.47 -14.93
N ALA A 130 -13.24 12.36 -14.59
CA ALA A 130 -13.01 12.76 -13.21
C ALA A 130 -14.28 13.40 -12.63
N GLY A 131 -14.84 12.78 -11.59
CA GLY A 131 -15.94 13.36 -10.84
C GLY A 131 -15.50 14.57 -10.00
N VAL A 132 -16.45 15.42 -9.60
CA VAL A 132 -16.20 16.52 -8.66
C VAL A 132 -16.43 16.03 -7.22
N PRO A 133 -15.45 16.07 -6.31
CA PRO A 133 -15.60 15.60 -4.93
C PRO A 133 -16.87 16.11 -4.21
N PHE A 134 -17.39 15.32 -3.27
CA PHE A 134 -18.53 15.73 -2.43
C PHE A 134 -18.14 16.77 -1.37
N LEU A 135 -16.87 16.80 -0.97
CA LEU A 135 -16.31 17.76 -0.03
C LEU A 135 -15.51 18.83 -0.77
N ALA A 136 -15.45 20.03 -0.20
CA ALA A 136 -14.57 21.09 -0.69
C ALA A 136 -13.11 20.83 -0.29
N GLU A 137 -12.15 21.34 -1.07
CA GLU A 137 -10.69 21.19 -0.83
C GLU A 137 -10.29 21.53 0.62
N LYS A 138 -10.80 22.64 1.16
CA LYS A 138 -10.56 23.09 2.54
C LYS A 138 -10.95 22.09 3.64
N GLU A 139 -11.86 21.16 3.35
CA GLU A 139 -12.30 20.16 4.32
C GLU A 139 -11.22 19.09 4.53
N TYR A 140 -10.34 18.88 3.55
CA TYR A 140 -9.24 17.91 3.61
C TYR A 140 -7.98 18.45 4.26
N GLU A 141 -7.82 19.79 4.34
CA GLU A 141 -6.59 20.46 4.76
C GLU A 141 -6.02 19.92 6.07
N LYS A 142 -6.85 19.73 7.10
CA LYS A 142 -6.38 19.26 8.41
C LYS A 142 -5.85 17.83 8.39
N ALA A 143 -6.52 16.94 7.67
CA ALA A 143 -6.05 15.57 7.51
C ALA A 143 -4.77 15.53 6.69
N ALA A 144 -4.72 16.28 5.60
CA ALA A 144 -3.54 16.36 4.75
C ALA A 144 -2.34 16.97 5.48
N GLU A 145 -2.55 18.03 6.28
CA GLU A 145 -1.54 18.63 7.14
C GLU A 145 -1.05 17.63 8.20
N ALA A 146 -1.95 16.92 8.89
CA ALA A 146 -1.56 15.90 9.87
C ALA A 146 -0.72 14.76 9.26
N PHE A 147 -0.98 14.41 8.00
CA PHE A 147 -0.17 13.44 7.24
C PHE A 147 1.22 13.99 6.94
N ARG A 148 1.31 15.21 6.36
CA ARG A 148 2.58 15.84 5.98
C ARG A 148 3.44 16.22 7.18
N GLU A 149 2.82 16.54 8.31
CA GLU A 149 3.50 16.87 9.56
C GLU A 149 4.02 15.65 10.32
N SER A 150 3.65 14.43 9.87
CA SER A 150 4.14 13.20 10.48
C SER A 150 5.66 13.06 10.38
N LYS A 151 6.26 12.46 11.42
CA LYS A 151 7.71 12.22 11.45
C LYS A 151 8.19 11.38 10.26
N LEU A 152 7.39 10.40 9.85
CA LEU A 152 7.71 9.52 8.72
C LEU A 152 7.75 10.29 7.40
N TYR A 153 6.75 11.11 7.12
CA TYR A 153 6.69 11.94 5.93
C TYR A 153 7.87 12.93 5.89
N LYS A 154 8.12 13.61 7.00
CA LYS A 154 9.25 14.55 7.14
C LYS A 154 10.60 13.87 6.95
N LYS A 155 10.76 12.64 7.43
CA LYS A 155 11.99 11.85 7.24
C LYS A 155 12.22 11.56 5.76
N LEU A 156 11.17 11.16 5.05
CA LEU A 156 11.22 10.85 3.62
C LEU A 156 11.56 12.09 2.77
N ILE A 157 10.82 13.20 2.94
CA ILE A 157 11.00 14.37 2.07
C ILE A 157 12.34 15.08 2.27
N ASN A 158 12.92 14.99 3.47
CA ASN A 158 14.23 15.58 3.78
C ASN A 158 15.40 14.63 3.50
N SER A 159 15.14 13.43 2.99
CA SER A 159 16.18 12.45 2.74
C SER A 159 17.05 12.86 1.53
N SER A 160 18.36 12.65 1.65
CA SER A 160 19.33 12.97 0.60
C SER A 160 19.22 12.06 -0.63
N ILE A 161 18.63 10.86 -0.52
CA ILE A 161 18.49 9.91 -1.64
C ILE A 161 17.41 10.31 -2.64
N ASN A 162 16.55 11.28 -2.31
CA ASN A 162 15.58 11.83 -3.27
C ASN A 162 16.25 12.25 -4.60
N ALA A 163 17.48 12.77 -4.57
CA ALA A 163 18.24 13.10 -5.77
C ALA A 163 18.60 11.87 -6.63
N LEU A 164 18.85 10.72 -6.02
CA LEU A 164 19.14 9.47 -6.73
C LEU A 164 17.86 8.86 -7.32
N VAL A 165 16.72 8.96 -6.63
CA VAL A 165 15.43 8.52 -7.14
C VAL A 165 15.04 9.29 -8.40
N GLU A 166 15.42 10.57 -8.49
CA GLU A 166 15.24 11.37 -9.70
C GLU A 166 16.08 10.90 -10.90
N GLU A 167 17.17 10.15 -10.68
CA GLU A 167 17.97 9.57 -11.77
C GLU A 167 17.40 8.22 -12.26
N LEU A 168 16.57 7.53 -11.45
CA LEU A 168 15.96 6.26 -11.81
C LEU A 168 14.83 6.42 -12.83
N LYS A 169 14.64 5.42 -13.71
CA LYS A 169 13.48 5.44 -14.61
C LYS A 169 12.20 5.15 -13.84
N PRO A 170 11.06 5.76 -14.21
CA PRO A 170 9.78 5.49 -13.56
C PRO A 170 9.41 3.99 -13.51
N GLU A 171 9.77 3.23 -14.55
CA GLU A 171 9.50 1.79 -14.65
C GLU A 171 10.32 0.98 -13.65
N ASP A 172 11.56 1.40 -13.38
CA ASP A 172 12.46 0.75 -12.42
C ASP A 172 11.96 0.95 -10.99
N ILE A 173 11.56 2.18 -10.66
CA ILE A 173 10.94 2.53 -9.37
C ILE A 173 9.67 1.69 -9.17
N HIS A 174 8.78 1.69 -10.16
CA HIS A 174 7.53 0.94 -10.09
C HIS A 174 7.78 -0.56 -9.89
N THR A 175 8.74 -1.13 -10.62
CA THR A 175 9.11 -2.56 -10.48
C THR A 175 9.65 -2.85 -9.09
N MET A 176 10.55 -2.00 -8.57
CA MET A 176 11.11 -2.13 -7.22
C MET A 176 10.01 -2.16 -6.16
N PHE A 177 9.07 -1.22 -6.22
CA PHE A 177 7.93 -1.15 -5.30
C PHE A 177 7.01 -2.37 -5.42
N MET A 178 6.66 -2.78 -6.64
CA MET A 178 5.77 -3.94 -6.82
C MET A 178 6.40 -5.24 -6.32
N VAL A 179 7.70 -5.45 -6.54
CA VAL A 179 8.40 -6.64 -6.03
C VAL A 179 8.42 -6.63 -4.50
N PHE A 180 8.72 -5.48 -3.91
CA PHE A 180 8.75 -5.30 -2.46
C PHE A 180 7.37 -5.50 -1.81
N GLU A 181 6.32 -4.85 -2.34
CA GLU A 181 4.94 -5.01 -1.88
C GLU A 181 4.52 -6.49 -1.97
N LYS A 182 4.78 -7.14 -3.11
CA LYS A 182 4.40 -8.54 -3.33
C LYS A 182 5.05 -9.48 -2.32
N GLU A 183 6.34 -9.30 -2.03
CA GLU A 183 7.04 -10.09 -1.02
C GLU A 183 6.43 -9.88 0.36
N ILE A 184 6.23 -8.63 0.78
CA ILE A 184 5.66 -8.28 2.07
C ILE A 184 4.26 -8.87 2.24
N VAL A 185 3.39 -8.73 1.23
CA VAL A 185 2.00 -9.19 1.27
C VAL A 185 1.92 -10.72 1.27
N ALA A 186 2.80 -11.41 0.54
CA ALA A 186 2.84 -12.87 0.50
C ALA A 186 3.48 -13.49 1.76
N CYS A 187 4.27 -12.73 2.51
CA CYS A 187 4.96 -13.20 3.70
C CYS A 187 3.98 -13.47 4.86
N PRO A 188 4.00 -14.66 5.48
CA PRO A 188 3.22 -14.95 6.68
C PRO A 188 3.40 -13.89 7.77
N LEU A 189 2.32 -13.56 8.49
CA LEU A 189 2.32 -12.44 9.44
C LEU A 189 3.29 -12.61 10.62
N ASP A 190 3.62 -13.85 10.97
CA ASP A 190 4.56 -14.24 12.02
C ASP A 190 6.02 -14.24 11.55
N VAL A 191 6.27 -14.07 10.25
CA VAL A 191 7.60 -14.07 9.64
C VAL A 191 7.99 -12.66 9.20
N VAL A 192 9.26 -12.32 9.37
CA VAL A 192 9.83 -11.08 8.83
C VAL A 192 10.35 -11.37 7.41
N PRO A 193 9.93 -10.62 6.37
CA PRO A 193 10.38 -10.82 4.99
C PRO A 193 11.91 -10.75 4.85
N GLU A 194 12.49 -11.50 3.91
CA GLU A 194 13.95 -11.55 3.73
C GLU A 194 14.49 -10.18 3.28
N SER A 195 13.74 -9.43 2.46
CA SER A 195 14.10 -8.06 2.09
C SER A 195 14.14 -7.08 3.25
N ILE A 196 13.52 -7.39 4.39
CA ILE A 196 13.51 -6.53 5.58
C ILE A 196 14.70 -6.80 6.51
N LYS A 197 15.25 -8.02 6.52
CA LYS A 197 16.36 -8.39 7.41
C LYS A 197 17.60 -7.49 7.31
N PRO A 198 18.01 -7.00 6.13
CA PRO A 198 19.10 -6.03 6.04
C PRO A 198 18.81 -4.76 6.85
N LEU A 199 17.57 -4.26 6.86
CA LEU A 199 17.18 -3.10 7.66
C LEU A 199 17.27 -3.40 9.16
N GLU A 200 16.81 -4.58 9.61
CA GLU A 200 16.93 -4.95 11.03
C GLU A 200 18.38 -4.92 11.52
N LYS A 201 19.32 -5.36 10.68
CA LYS A 201 20.75 -5.29 10.97
C LYS A 201 21.23 -3.84 11.06
N CYS A 202 20.83 -2.99 10.10
CA CYS A 202 21.19 -1.57 10.09
C CYS A 202 20.70 -0.82 11.33
N LEU A 203 19.55 -1.22 11.90
CA LEU A 203 19.01 -0.63 13.12
C LEU A 203 19.81 -0.96 14.40
N VAL A 204 20.72 -1.93 14.35
CA VAL A 204 21.64 -2.25 15.47
C VAL A 204 23.02 -1.64 15.25
N THR A 205 23.44 -1.49 13.99
CA THR A 205 24.74 -0.91 13.64
C THR A 205 24.61 0.57 13.32
N LYS A 206 24.19 0.88 12.10
CA LYS A 206 23.91 2.18 11.47
C LYS A 206 23.76 1.93 9.96
N PHE A 207 23.21 2.91 9.26
CA PHE A 207 23.22 2.95 7.79
C PHE A 207 24.59 3.42 7.30
N GLU A 208 25.23 2.65 6.43
CA GLU A 208 26.53 3.00 5.84
C GLU A 208 26.47 3.10 4.33
N LYS A 209 25.62 2.29 3.69
CA LYS A 209 25.58 2.16 2.23
C LYS A 209 24.32 2.77 1.63
N ILE A 210 24.44 3.21 0.38
CA ILE A 210 23.33 3.80 -0.37
C ILE A 210 22.18 2.80 -0.52
N GLU A 211 22.48 1.52 -0.73
CA GLU A 211 21.46 0.48 -0.91
C GLU A 211 20.63 0.25 0.37
N GLU A 212 21.25 0.41 1.54
CA GLU A 212 20.59 0.25 2.85
C GLU A 212 19.59 1.40 3.09
N ILE A 213 19.99 2.62 2.73
CA ILE A 213 19.14 3.80 2.85
C ILE A 213 18.03 3.76 1.79
N LEU A 214 18.31 3.34 0.56
CA LEU A 214 17.30 3.18 -0.50
C LEU A 214 16.25 2.14 -0.10
N LEU A 215 16.67 1.05 0.55
CA LEU A 215 15.76 0.05 1.09
C LEU A 215 14.91 0.64 2.23
N ALA A 216 15.48 1.46 3.10
CA ALA A 216 14.74 2.16 4.15
C ALA A 216 13.72 3.13 3.56
N GLU A 217 14.08 3.90 2.54
CA GLU A 217 13.16 4.78 1.82
C GLU A 217 12.05 4.03 1.13
N THR A 218 12.36 2.90 0.49
CA THR A 218 11.36 2.04 -0.14
C THR A 218 10.33 1.58 0.89
N LEU A 219 10.78 1.19 2.09
CA LEU A 219 9.87 0.85 3.19
C LEU A 219 9.07 2.07 3.68
N MET A 220 9.68 3.25 3.80
CA MET A 220 8.98 4.47 4.23
C MET A 220 7.87 4.86 3.24
N ILE A 221 8.16 4.85 1.94
CA ILE A 221 7.18 5.13 0.88
C ILE A 221 6.07 4.08 0.92
N PHE A 222 6.43 2.81 1.02
CA PHE A 222 5.45 1.73 1.13
C PHE A 222 4.53 1.88 2.37
N ALA A 223 5.09 2.23 3.53
CA ALA A 223 4.34 2.46 4.76
C ALA A 223 3.39 3.67 4.65
N LEU A 224 3.84 4.77 4.03
CA LEU A 224 3.00 5.95 3.77
C LEU A 224 1.90 5.66 2.73
N GLN A 225 2.20 4.90 1.68
CA GLN A 225 1.20 4.42 0.73
C GLN A 225 0.13 3.59 1.45
N LYS A 226 0.54 2.70 2.37
CA LYS A 226 -0.38 1.86 3.16
C LYS A 226 -1.21 2.67 4.15
N SER A 227 -0.65 3.75 4.69
CA SER A 227 -1.38 4.73 5.49
C SER A 227 -2.50 5.40 4.70
N LEU A 228 -2.22 5.79 3.45
CA LEU A 228 -3.22 6.36 2.55
C LEU A 228 -4.25 5.32 2.08
N GLU A 229 -3.84 4.08 1.79
CA GLU A 229 -4.76 2.96 1.50
C GLU A 229 -5.79 2.76 2.62
N ASN A 230 -5.31 2.76 3.86
CA ASN A 230 -6.16 2.59 5.05
C ASN A 230 -7.12 3.78 5.23
N ALA A 231 -6.66 5.00 4.98
CA ALA A 231 -7.53 6.18 4.97
C ALA A 231 -8.60 6.09 3.86
N CYS A 232 -8.22 5.62 2.66
CA CYS A 232 -9.15 5.43 1.55
C CYS A 232 -10.22 4.38 1.87
N SER A 233 -9.85 3.28 2.53
CA SER A 233 -10.80 2.28 3.03
C SER A 233 -11.81 2.92 4.00
N LEU A 234 -11.35 3.70 4.99
CA LEU A 234 -12.23 4.39 5.93
C LEU A 234 -13.22 5.37 5.26
N LEU A 235 -12.75 6.15 4.28
CA LEU A 235 -13.63 7.06 3.52
C LEU A 235 -14.62 6.28 2.65
N TYR A 236 -14.21 5.16 2.08
CA TYR A 236 -15.09 4.28 1.32
C TYR A 236 -16.20 3.71 2.20
N THR A 237 -15.86 3.14 3.36
CA THR A 237 -16.83 2.65 4.37
C THR A 237 -17.85 3.73 4.72
N ALA A 238 -17.39 4.97 4.93
CA ALA A 238 -18.28 6.11 5.18
C ALA A 238 -19.20 6.42 3.99
N LEU A 239 -18.70 6.36 2.75
CA LEU A 239 -19.44 6.65 1.52
C LEU A 239 -20.52 5.61 1.20
N ILE A 240 -20.26 4.33 1.48
CA ILE A 240 -21.26 3.25 1.32
C ILE A 240 -22.23 3.18 2.51
N GLY A 241 -22.12 4.11 3.48
CA GLY A 241 -22.98 4.18 4.64
C GLY A 241 -22.88 2.94 5.52
N ASP A 242 -21.66 2.45 5.72
CA ASP A 242 -21.34 1.36 6.64
C ASP A 242 -20.60 1.91 7.86
N ASP A 243 -20.63 1.16 8.95
CA ASP A 243 -20.02 1.57 10.22
C ASP A 243 -18.65 0.90 10.42
N LEU A 244 -17.81 1.54 11.22
CA LEU A 244 -16.57 0.93 11.67
C LEU A 244 -16.89 -0.32 12.47
N ARG A 245 -16.24 -1.44 12.15
CA ARG A 245 -16.38 -2.68 12.91
C ARG A 245 -15.71 -2.53 14.27
N VAL A 246 -16.47 -2.72 15.34
CA VAL A 246 -15.99 -2.62 16.73
C VAL A 246 -16.12 -3.98 17.41
N PHE A 247 -14.98 -4.50 17.85
CA PHE A 247 -14.88 -5.69 18.68
C PHE A 247 -14.62 -5.26 20.13
N ASN A 248 -15.50 -5.63 21.04
CA ASN A 248 -15.48 -5.16 22.43
C ASN A 248 -15.77 -6.31 23.42
N ASN A 249 -15.87 -5.99 24.71
CA ASN A 249 -16.17 -6.96 25.76
C ASN A 249 -17.49 -7.74 25.55
N ASP A 250 -18.44 -7.20 24.78
CA ASP A 250 -19.74 -7.85 24.56
C ASP A 250 -19.67 -8.95 23.50
N ASN A 251 -18.73 -8.84 22.55
CA ASN A 251 -18.66 -9.73 21.41
C ASN A 251 -17.38 -10.57 21.34
N ILE A 252 -16.28 -10.14 21.97
CA ILE A 252 -15.04 -10.91 22.05
C ILE A 252 -15.20 -11.98 23.14
N PHE A 253 -14.93 -13.24 22.80
CA PHE A 253 -14.82 -14.31 23.81
C PHE A 253 -13.40 -14.84 23.98
N SER A 254 -12.49 -14.55 23.05
CA SER A 254 -11.08 -14.94 23.15
C SER A 254 -10.18 -13.99 22.36
N ILE A 255 -9.03 -13.64 22.95
CA ILE A 255 -7.88 -13.08 22.23
C ILE A 255 -6.90 -14.23 22.03
N ASP A 256 -6.94 -14.84 20.85
CA ASP A 256 -6.17 -16.05 20.53
C ASP A 256 -4.66 -15.76 20.40
N LYS A 257 -4.32 -14.60 19.82
CA LYS A 257 -2.92 -14.15 19.66
C LYS A 257 -2.83 -12.64 19.81
N ASN A 258 -1.82 -12.18 20.52
CA ASN A 258 -1.42 -10.77 20.56
C ASN A 258 0.10 -10.74 20.64
N TYR A 259 0.75 -10.50 19.50
CA TYR A 259 2.21 -10.54 19.40
C TYR A 259 2.71 -9.51 18.40
N SER A 260 4.01 -9.24 18.44
CA SER A 260 4.69 -8.38 17.49
C SER A 260 5.99 -9.03 17.03
N ASN A 261 6.32 -8.84 15.76
CA ASN A 261 7.69 -8.98 15.27
C ASN A 261 8.27 -7.57 15.04
N SER A 262 9.45 -7.47 14.41
CA SER A 262 10.09 -6.18 14.14
C SER A 262 9.32 -5.29 13.18
N LEU A 263 8.44 -5.87 12.35
CA LEU A 263 7.74 -5.18 11.28
C LEU A 263 6.28 -4.84 11.66
N ARG A 264 5.58 -5.75 12.35
CA ARG A 264 4.11 -5.73 12.51
C ARG A 264 3.71 -6.12 13.94
N LYS A 265 2.64 -5.51 14.43
CA LYS A 265 1.87 -5.98 15.61
C LYS A 265 0.58 -6.63 15.13
N ILE A 266 0.30 -7.84 15.60
CA ILE A 266 -0.81 -8.68 15.15
C ILE A 266 -1.69 -9.04 16.34
N ILE A 267 -3.00 -8.87 16.13
CA ILE A 267 -4.03 -9.35 17.06
C ILE A 267 -4.91 -10.35 16.31
N GLN A 268 -5.12 -11.51 16.89
CA GLN A 268 -6.09 -12.50 16.45
C GLN A 268 -7.09 -12.71 17.58
N LEU A 269 -8.37 -12.58 17.26
CA LEU A 269 -9.45 -12.73 18.21
C LEU A 269 -10.56 -13.62 17.66
N SER A 270 -11.31 -14.20 18.57
CA SER A 270 -12.54 -14.93 18.29
C SER A 270 -13.72 -14.22 18.96
N ALA A 271 -14.78 -14.03 18.20
CA ALA A 271 -15.96 -13.26 18.58
C ALA A 271 -17.26 -14.05 18.33
N ILE A 272 -18.28 -13.78 19.15
CA ILE A 272 -19.62 -14.33 19.00
C ILE A 272 -20.34 -13.54 17.91
N GLY A 273 -20.99 -14.24 16.98
CA GLY A 273 -21.72 -13.69 15.85
C GLY A 273 -20.89 -13.60 14.57
N ILE A 274 -21.51 -13.03 13.54
CA ILE A 274 -20.95 -12.85 12.20
C ILE A 274 -20.86 -11.36 11.88
N PHE A 275 -19.66 -10.91 11.57
CA PHE A 275 -19.32 -9.51 11.28
C PHE A 275 -19.06 -9.27 9.79
N LEU A 276 -19.75 -10.03 8.95
CA LEU A 276 -19.80 -9.80 7.50
C LEU A 276 -20.84 -8.72 7.22
N THR A 277 -20.39 -7.57 6.73
CA THR A 277 -21.29 -6.58 6.14
C THR A 277 -21.52 -6.98 4.68
N GLY A 278 -22.76 -6.91 4.20
CA GLY A 278 -23.01 -7.04 2.75
C GLY A 278 -22.39 -5.91 1.93
N LYS A 279 -21.89 -4.85 2.56
CA LYS A 279 -21.49 -3.61 1.89
C LYS A 279 -19.98 -3.44 1.65
N SER A 280 -19.13 -4.00 2.50
CA SER A 280 -17.67 -3.82 2.37
C SER A 280 -16.93 -5.16 2.30
N ASN A 281 -15.72 -5.11 1.74
CA ASN A 281 -14.80 -6.24 1.85
C ASN A 281 -14.29 -6.32 3.29
N THR A 282 -14.56 -7.43 3.98
CA THR A 282 -14.12 -7.55 5.37
C THR A 282 -12.58 -7.56 5.48
N VAL A 283 -11.87 -8.15 4.53
CA VAL A 283 -10.39 -8.14 4.51
C VAL A 283 -9.88 -6.84 3.88
N GLY A 284 -9.00 -6.15 4.61
CA GLY A 284 -8.45 -4.84 4.26
C GLY A 284 -9.20 -3.66 4.84
N ASP A 285 -10.37 -3.89 5.44
CA ASP A 285 -11.05 -2.87 6.22
C ASP A 285 -10.37 -2.62 7.57
N ILE A 286 -10.55 -1.41 8.09
CA ILE A 286 -10.13 -1.06 9.44
C ILE A 286 -11.19 -1.52 10.44
N MET A 287 -10.74 -2.12 11.53
CA MET A 287 -11.54 -2.43 12.72
C MET A 287 -10.95 -1.77 13.96
N LEU A 288 -11.78 -1.66 14.99
CA LEU A 288 -11.40 -1.26 16.34
C LEU A 288 -11.56 -2.46 17.28
N VAL A 289 -10.54 -2.72 18.10
CA VAL A 289 -10.63 -3.56 19.29
C VAL A 289 -10.64 -2.63 20.51
N ASP A 290 -11.71 -2.70 21.29
CA ASP A 290 -11.94 -1.87 22.48
C ASP A 290 -12.45 -2.74 23.62
N CYS A 291 -11.55 -3.34 24.39
CA CYS A 291 -11.89 -4.35 25.40
C CYS A 291 -10.94 -4.35 26.60
N ASP A 292 -11.28 -5.12 27.62
CA ASP A 292 -10.49 -5.30 28.84
C ASP A 292 -10.03 -6.76 28.96
N PRO A 293 -8.93 -7.15 28.29
CA PRO A 293 -8.42 -8.53 28.34
C PRO A 293 -8.10 -9.00 29.76
N SER A 294 -7.77 -8.07 30.65
CA SER A 294 -7.56 -8.32 32.08
C SER A 294 -7.96 -7.09 32.89
N PRO A 295 -8.21 -7.21 34.21
CA PRO A 295 -8.65 -6.09 35.04
C PRO A 295 -7.71 -4.88 35.08
N GLU A 296 -6.43 -5.06 34.76
CA GLU A 296 -5.40 -4.01 34.82
C GLU A 296 -5.00 -3.50 33.42
N TYR A 297 -5.57 -4.05 32.35
CA TYR A 297 -5.19 -3.72 30.99
C TYR A 297 -6.42 -3.49 30.12
N HIS A 298 -6.50 -2.27 29.60
CA HIS A 298 -7.47 -1.88 28.59
C HIS A 298 -6.80 -1.87 27.21
N MET A 299 -7.38 -2.57 26.25
CA MET A 299 -6.94 -2.63 24.87
C MET A 299 -7.81 -1.71 24.01
N HIS A 300 -7.19 -0.69 23.42
CA HIS A 300 -7.82 0.22 22.46
C HIS A 300 -6.96 0.33 21.20
N GLU A 301 -7.23 -0.52 20.21
CA GLU A 301 -6.35 -0.74 19.07
C GLU A 301 -7.12 -0.70 17.74
N PHE A 302 -6.63 0.10 16.80
CA PHE A 302 -7.11 0.09 15.42
C PHE A 302 -6.23 -0.82 14.57
N GLY A 303 -6.80 -1.42 13.53
CA GLY A 303 -5.99 -2.19 12.59
C GLY A 303 -6.71 -2.72 11.38
N VAL A 304 -5.91 -3.10 10.40
CA VAL A 304 -6.36 -3.61 9.10
C VAL A 304 -6.61 -5.10 9.22
N ILE A 305 -7.82 -5.54 8.86
CA ILE A 305 -8.18 -6.95 8.83
C ILE A 305 -7.34 -7.66 7.75
N GLN A 306 -6.55 -8.65 8.16
CA GLN A 306 -5.74 -9.50 7.29
C GLN A 306 -6.44 -10.80 6.93
N SER A 307 -7.25 -11.33 7.85
CA SER A 307 -8.05 -12.51 7.60
C SER A 307 -9.34 -12.49 8.42
N TYR A 308 -10.36 -13.14 7.87
CA TYR A 308 -11.65 -13.32 8.51
C TYR A 308 -12.19 -14.72 8.17
N SER A 309 -12.73 -15.43 9.16
CA SER A 309 -13.46 -16.67 8.95
C SER A 309 -14.69 -16.71 9.86
N ALA A 310 -15.84 -17.06 9.31
CA ALA A 310 -17.06 -17.30 10.07
C ALA A 310 -17.35 -18.80 10.14
N SER A 311 -17.86 -19.25 11.29
CA SER A 311 -18.32 -20.61 11.53
C SER A 311 -19.80 -20.56 11.95
N PHE A 312 -20.61 -21.35 11.26
CA PHE A 312 -22.05 -21.45 11.47
C PHE A 312 -22.32 -22.78 12.17
N ASN A 313 -22.50 -22.75 13.49
CA ASN A 313 -22.80 -23.95 14.25
C ASN A 313 -24.14 -23.79 14.96
N GLY A 314 -25.17 -24.48 14.45
CA GLY A 314 -26.53 -24.36 14.98
C GLY A 314 -26.67 -24.67 16.48
N GLU A 315 -25.78 -25.46 17.07
CA GLU A 315 -25.79 -25.77 18.51
C GLU A 315 -24.94 -24.80 19.34
N MET A 316 -23.84 -24.28 18.80
CA MET A 316 -22.90 -23.40 19.53
C MET A 316 -23.06 -21.91 19.19
N GLY A 317 -24.01 -21.59 18.32
CA GLY A 317 -24.16 -20.25 17.73
C GLY A 317 -23.13 -19.99 16.64
N ASP A 318 -23.28 -18.82 16.02
CA ASP A 318 -22.34 -18.36 15.01
C ASP A 318 -21.12 -17.72 15.67
N THR A 319 -19.94 -17.98 15.13
CA THR A 319 -18.69 -17.40 15.64
C THR A 319 -17.83 -16.89 14.50
N SER A 320 -17.01 -15.88 14.79
CA SER A 320 -16.07 -15.29 13.85
C SER A 320 -14.67 -15.30 14.43
N LYS A 321 -13.69 -15.54 13.57
CA LYS A 321 -12.27 -15.39 13.88
C LYS A 321 -11.67 -14.35 12.96
N VAL A 322 -11.01 -13.37 13.55
CA VAL A 322 -10.48 -12.20 12.84
C VAL A 322 -9.02 -12.03 13.20
N THR A 323 -8.19 -11.78 12.19
CA THR A 323 -6.78 -11.40 12.38
C THR A 323 -6.58 -10.01 11.83
N MET A 324 -6.02 -9.10 12.62
CA MET A 324 -5.72 -7.73 12.23
C MET A 324 -4.24 -7.41 12.39
N MET A 325 -3.76 -6.48 11.58
CA MET A 325 -2.48 -5.80 11.75
C MET A 325 -2.73 -4.42 12.36
N VAL A 326 -2.17 -4.18 13.54
CA VAL A 326 -2.38 -2.92 14.28
C VAL A 326 -1.75 -1.76 13.52
N VAL A 327 -2.46 -0.64 13.45
CA VAL A 327 -2.00 0.61 12.85
C VAL A 327 -1.77 1.68 13.91
N ASP A 328 -0.82 2.56 13.67
CA ASP A 328 -0.58 3.72 14.53
C ASP A 328 -1.53 4.90 14.21
N ASP A 329 -1.23 6.04 14.80
CA ASP A 329 -1.91 7.32 14.61
C ASP A 329 -1.78 7.90 13.18
N LEU A 330 -0.83 7.39 12.38
CA LEU A 330 -0.69 7.67 10.95
C LEU A 330 -1.48 6.67 10.10
N LEU A 331 -2.22 5.73 10.69
CA LEU A 331 -2.80 4.57 10.00
C LEU A 331 -1.73 3.66 9.37
N ASN A 332 -0.50 3.69 9.85
CA ASN A 332 0.61 2.91 9.33
C ASN A 332 0.68 1.51 10.01
N PRO A 333 0.50 0.41 9.25
CA PRO A 333 0.58 -0.94 9.81
C PRO A 333 2.03 -1.43 10.06
N TYR A 334 3.02 -0.69 9.54
CA TYR A 334 4.46 -0.99 9.65
C TYR A 334 5.18 -0.02 10.61
N HIS A 335 4.43 0.60 11.52
CA HIS A 335 4.92 1.61 12.45
C HIS A 335 6.07 1.11 13.33
N LEU A 336 6.10 -0.17 13.72
CA LEU A 336 7.18 -0.71 14.56
C LEU A 336 8.56 -0.53 13.94
N LEU A 337 8.71 -0.84 12.65
CA LEU A 337 9.99 -0.73 11.96
C LEU A 337 10.26 0.71 11.51
N THR A 338 9.24 1.39 10.99
CA THR A 338 9.39 2.77 10.50
C THR A 338 9.69 3.77 11.62
N ASN A 339 9.13 3.60 12.81
CA ASN A 339 9.49 4.40 13.99
C ASN A 339 10.97 4.26 14.34
N ARG A 340 11.51 3.04 14.26
CA ARG A 340 12.95 2.82 14.48
C ARG A 340 13.81 3.45 13.40
N ILE A 341 13.36 3.48 12.15
CA ILE A 341 14.08 4.14 11.04
C ILE A 341 14.06 5.66 11.20
N ILE A 342 12.95 6.24 11.65
CA ILE A 342 12.83 7.68 11.91
C ILE A 342 13.92 8.16 12.87
N ASP A 343 14.19 7.38 13.92
CA ASP A 343 15.14 7.69 14.97
C ASP A 343 16.62 7.53 14.56
N MET A 344 16.88 7.00 13.36
CA MET A 344 18.24 6.75 12.85
C MET A 344 18.67 7.86 11.90
N ASP A 345 19.93 8.26 11.96
CA ASP A 345 20.50 9.18 10.96
C ASP A 345 20.90 8.44 9.69
N PHE A 346 20.66 9.08 8.53
CA PHE A 346 21.21 8.63 7.25
C PHE A 346 22.51 9.37 6.99
N PRO A 347 23.60 8.67 6.62
CA PRO A 347 24.85 9.35 6.30
C PRO A 347 24.64 10.28 5.10
N PRO A 348 25.35 11.42 5.06
CA PRO A 348 25.30 12.29 3.89
C PRO A 348 25.77 11.51 2.66
N LEU A 349 25.09 11.70 1.53
CA LEU A 349 25.54 11.16 0.26
C LEU A 349 26.83 11.86 -0.15
N VAL A 350 27.96 11.25 0.19
CA VAL A 350 29.21 11.55 -0.51
C VAL A 350 29.04 10.92 -1.88
N ARG A 351 28.75 11.74 -2.89
CA ARG A 351 29.10 11.36 -4.26
C ARG A 351 30.60 11.13 -4.19
N GLU A 352 31.04 9.88 -4.20
CA GLU A 352 32.34 9.60 -4.78
C GLU A 352 32.21 10.16 -6.19
N GLU A 353 32.64 11.42 -6.38
CA GLU A 353 33.20 11.80 -7.64
C GLU A 353 34.12 10.62 -7.94
N LEU A 354 33.77 9.86 -8.97
CA LEU A 354 34.76 9.03 -9.62
C LEU A 354 35.86 10.04 -9.92
N GLU A 355 36.85 10.10 -9.03
CA GLU A 355 38.12 10.72 -9.33
C GLU A 355 38.47 10.02 -10.62
N ASP A 356 38.34 10.76 -11.72
CA ASP A 356 38.94 10.45 -12.99
C ASP A 356 40.30 9.93 -12.59
N SER A 357 40.48 8.60 -12.62
CA SER A 357 41.68 7.98 -12.13
C SER A 357 42.74 8.27 -13.20
N LYS A 358 43.19 9.53 -13.22
CA LYS A 358 44.30 10.06 -13.97
C LYS A 358 45.63 9.57 -13.40
N ASP A 359 45.59 8.71 -12.39
CA ASP A 359 46.76 8.02 -11.84
C ASP A 359 46.60 6.49 -11.77
N LYS A 360 46.13 5.89 -12.86
CA LYS A 360 46.69 4.59 -13.27
C LYS A 360 47.33 4.77 -14.63
N ASN A 361 48.66 4.88 -14.63
CA ASN A 361 49.51 4.44 -15.73
C ASN A 361 49.13 3.00 -16.10
N ILE A 362 48.09 2.84 -16.92
CA ILE A 362 47.89 1.64 -17.70
C ILE A 362 49.05 1.65 -18.68
N SER A 363 50.11 0.92 -18.33
CA SER A 363 51.15 0.59 -19.28
C SER A 363 50.44 -0.09 -20.45
N VAL A 364 50.27 0.64 -21.54
CA VAL A 364 49.90 0.06 -22.83
C VAL A 364 50.94 -1.04 -23.05
N LYS A 365 50.51 -2.32 -22.94
CA LYS A 365 51.38 -3.45 -23.27
C LYS A 365 51.94 -3.16 -24.66
N LYS A 366 53.26 -2.92 -24.73
CA LYS A 366 53.98 -2.67 -25.99
C LYS A 366 53.52 -3.72 -26.99
N LYS A 367 52.92 -3.29 -28.10
CA LYS A 367 52.56 -4.18 -29.21
C LYS A 367 53.86 -4.81 -29.71
N ILE A 368 54.08 -6.08 -29.40
CA ILE A 368 55.28 -6.80 -29.81
C ILE A 368 55.23 -7.00 -31.32
N SER A 369 56.30 -6.60 -32.01
CA SER A 369 56.40 -6.75 -33.46
C SER A 369 56.57 -8.22 -33.84
N ARG A 370 55.98 -8.65 -34.95
CA ARG A 370 56.07 -10.05 -35.46
C ARG A 370 57.51 -10.53 -35.65
N ASN A 371 58.47 -9.62 -35.84
CA ASN A 371 59.88 -9.93 -36.03
C ASN A 371 60.74 -9.81 -34.76
N GLU A 372 60.19 -9.34 -33.64
CA GLU A 372 60.89 -9.27 -32.35
C GLU A 372 60.95 -10.66 -31.68
N LYS A 373 61.90 -10.83 -30.74
CA LYS A 373 61.97 -12.07 -29.94
C LYS A 373 60.70 -12.27 -29.13
N CYS A 374 60.20 -13.50 -29.13
CA CYS A 374 58.98 -13.87 -28.44
C CYS A 374 59.17 -13.74 -26.92
N PRO A 375 58.23 -13.09 -26.20
CA PRO A 375 58.37 -12.86 -24.76
C PRO A 375 58.21 -14.12 -23.91
N CYS A 376 57.82 -15.27 -24.50
CA CYS A 376 57.70 -16.54 -23.77
C CYS A 376 59.06 -17.21 -23.47
N GLY A 377 60.18 -16.57 -23.83
CA GLY A 377 61.53 -17.07 -23.52
C GLY A 377 62.07 -18.12 -24.50
N SER A 378 61.35 -18.44 -25.58
CA SER A 378 61.76 -19.46 -26.56
C SER A 378 62.97 -19.09 -27.41
N GLY A 379 63.44 -17.83 -27.37
CA GLY A 379 64.53 -17.31 -28.20
C GLY A 379 64.16 -17.08 -29.67
N LEU A 380 63.00 -17.54 -30.14
CA LEU A 380 62.49 -17.40 -31.51
C LEU A 380 61.77 -16.06 -31.73
N LYS A 381 61.62 -15.62 -32.99
CA LYS A 381 60.81 -14.44 -33.34
C LYS A 381 59.31 -14.72 -33.11
N TYR A 382 58.54 -13.71 -32.69
CA TYR A 382 57.13 -13.84 -32.29
C TYR A 382 56.26 -14.56 -33.34
N LYS A 383 56.42 -14.26 -34.64
CA LYS A 383 55.68 -14.91 -35.74
C LYS A 383 55.92 -16.41 -35.89
N PHE A 384 57.03 -16.93 -35.36
CA PHE A 384 57.37 -18.36 -35.43
C PHE A 384 57.09 -19.11 -34.12
N CYS A 385 56.55 -18.42 -33.11
CA CYS A 385 56.22 -18.98 -31.80
C CYS A 385 54.76 -18.68 -31.45
N CYS A 386 54.49 -17.84 -30.43
CA CYS A 386 53.14 -17.53 -29.98
C CYS A 386 52.28 -16.77 -31.01
N GLY A 387 52.91 -16.12 -32.00
CA GLY A 387 52.23 -15.42 -33.10
C GLY A 387 52.12 -16.23 -34.40
N LYS A 388 52.32 -17.57 -34.34
CA LYS A 388 52.18 -18.47 -35.47
C LYS A 388 50.69 -18.74 -35.69
N ASN A 389 50.12 -18.21 -36.77
CA ASN A 389 48.77 -18.57 -37.18
C ASN A 389 48.80 -20.05 -37.61
N LYS A 390 47.84 -20.86 -37.15
CA LYS A 390 47.57 -22.15 -37.77
C LYS A 390 46.97 -21.94 -39.16
#